data_AF-A0A074ZTQ5-F1
#
_entry.id   AF-A0A074ZTQ5-F1
#
_cell.length_a   1.000
_cell.length_b   1.000
_cell.length_c   1.000
_cell.angle_alpha   90.00
_cell.angle_beta   90.00
_cell.angle_gamma   90.00
#
_symmetry.space_group_name_H-M   'P 1'
#
loop_
_entity.id
_entity.type
_entity.pdbx_description
1 polymer ?
#
loop_
_entity_poly.entity_id
_entity_poly.type
_entity_poly.pdbx_seq_one_letter_code
_entity_poly.pdbx_strand_id
1 'polypeptide(L)'
;MSNVKPFVSVEDVRNIVERYYDIVAQQVDELVSYDDRNFRIQTKSEPGTTSNDGTVYLLKISGFLEQKSEEILAIHNGIMQYLHDQGLLVQRPLLSVNQRTVETIDLPTSHSDPVHRRCHTMRMLTYIPGQTWSSLTPLQPEVYFEMGRFLARLQKHLREHYSTWNKPVKEHLWTLSNAPQALQYLNTIEDDQKRQLSQRVLNHFLSHYGERLPVTSWTPGIQDAEFPISLIHGDPNDLNIIMRAIPRIDSTEQEFEFGILDWEDCSVSRRIYDLALMLMYAMCTEGPCSAARFAELGAAIIRGFNTEARDYGMPITDAETQALPALVAVRFAQSLIMGHYTAFVSNPGDQYTLTTAKQGGWEKLQSLWIDDKEIYSTEWKKATC
;
A
#
# COMPACT_ATOMS: atom_id res chain seq x y z
N MET A 1 0.43 14.16 -21.02
CA MET A 1 -0.72 14.42 -20.11
C MET A 1 -0.51 15.78 -19.44
N SER A 2 -1.57 16.53 -19.17
CA SER A 2 -1.45 17.77 -18.37
C SER A 2 -0.96 17.42 -16.97
N ASN A 3 0.05 18.12 -16.47
CA ASN A 3 0.57 17.91 -15.11
C ASN A 3 -0.59 18.00 -14.09
N VAL A 4 -0.88 16.91 -13.38
CA VAL A 4 -1.95 16.84 -12.36
C VAL A 4 -1.46 17.30 -10.99
N LYS A 5 -0.13 17.36 -10.81
CA LYS A 5 0.51 17.67 -9.53
C LYS A 5 0.27 19.13 -9.12
N PRO A 6 -0.17 19.39 -7.88
CA PRO A 6 -0.39 20.75 -7.41
C PRO A 6 0.88 21.60 -7.47
N PHE A 7 0.74 22.85 -7.90
CA PHE A 7 1.79 23.85 -7.80
C PHE A 7 1.55 24.72 -6.57
N VAL A 8 2.43 24.56 -5.57
CA VAL A 8 2.38 25.27 -4.29
C VAL A 8 3.81 25.47 -3.78
N SER A 9 4.09 26.64 -3.20
CA SER A 9 5.38 26.94 -2.56
C SER A 9 5.36 26.56 -1.07
N VAL A 10 6.53 26.40 -0.46
CA VAL A 10 6.64 26.13 0.99
C VAL A 10 6.04 27.26 1.83
N GLU A 11 6.15 28.51 1.37
CA GLU A 11 5.58 29.67 2.05
C GLU A 11 4.04 29.65 1.99
N ASP A 12 3.47 29.30 0.82
CA ASP A 12 2.03 29.11 0.69
C ASP A 12 1.54 27.99 1.62
N VAL A 13 2.31 26.90 1.75
CA VAL A 13 1.97 25.80 2.68
C VAL A 13 1.89 26.30 4.12
N ARG A 14 2.82 27.13 4.59
CA ARG A 14 2.75 27.71 5.94
C ARG A 14 1.45 28.49 6.15
N ASN A 15 1.10 29.35 5.20
CA ASN A 15 -0.13 30.13 5.23
C ASN A 15 -1.39 29.25 5.17
N ILE A 16 -1.37 28.18 4.38
CA ILE A 16 -2.47 27.21 4.28
C ILE A 16 -2.69 26.51 5.61
N VAL A 17 -1.61 26.02 6.23
CA VAL A 17 -1.68 25.29 7.50
C VAL A 17 -2.20 26.19 8.62
N GLU A 18 -1.70 27.41 8.74
CA GLU A 18 -2.17 28.37 9.73
C GLU A 18 -3.64 28.72 9.50
N ARG A 19 -4.02 29.04 8.25
CA ARG A 19 -5.39 29.43 7.91
C ARG A 19 -6.43 28.33 8.12
N TYR A 20 -6.13 27.09 7.74
CA TYR A 20 -7.11 26.01 7.71
C TYR A 20 -7.07 25.12 8.95
N TYR A 21 -5.98 25.13 9.71
CA TYR A 21 -5.81 24.25 10.87
C TYR A 21 -5.41 24.99 12.15
N ASP A 22 -5.23 26.31 12.12
CA ASP A 22 -4.77 27.12 13.27
C ASP A 22 -3.44 26.61 13.84
N ILE A 23 -2.59 26.09 12.96
CA ILE A 23 -1.28 25.53 13.31
C ILE A 23 -0.18 26.45 12.79
N VAL A 24 0.65 26.95 13.70
CA VAL A 24 1.87 27.69 13.35
C VAL A 24 3.03 26.70 13.17
N ALA A 25 3.39 26.44 11.92
CA ALA A 25 4.49 25.54 11.59
C ALA A 25 5.85 26.14 12.00
N GLN A 26 6.66 25.38 12.73
CA GLN A 26 8.08 25.70 12.94
C GLN A 26 8.87 25.33 11.68
N GLN A 27 8.69 24.12 11.18
CA GLN A 27 9.37 23.59 10.01
C GLN A 27 8.36 22.95 9.05
N VAL A 28 8.62 23.11 7.75
CA VAL A 28 7.83 22.54 6.65
C VAL A 28 8.81 21.91 5.68
N ASP A 29 8.74 20.58 5.55
CA ASP A 29 9.60 19.81 4.64
C ASP A 29 8.73 19.14 3.58
N GLU A 30 9.05 19.34 2.31
CA GLU A 30 8.39 18.61 1.23
C GLU A 30 8.89 17.15 1.18
N LEU A 31 7.95 16.21 1.09
CA LEU A 31 8.23 14.78 0.98
C LEU A 31 8.06 14.31 -0.46
N VAL A 32 8.78 13.23 -0.80
CA VAL A 32 8.65 12.56 -2.09
C VAL A 32 7.21 12.14 -2.33
N SER A 33 6.73 12.36 -3.55
CA SER A 33 5.34 12.18 -3.95
C SER A 33 5.24 12.04 -5.47
N TYR A 34 4.21 11.33 -5.94
CA TYR A 34 3.95 11.15 -7.36
C TYR A 34 2.96 12.22 -7.88
N ASP A 35 1.65 11.97 -7.77
CA ASP A 35 0.58 12.87 -8.23
C ASP A 35 0.24 13.99 -7.22
N ASP A 36 0.51 13.75 -5.94
CA ASP A 36 0.17 14.66 -4.84
C ASP A 36 1.35 15.55 -4.43
N ARG A 37 1.13 16.52 -3.53
CA ARG A 37 2.21 17.18 -2.78
C ARG A 37 2.05 16.88 -1.29
N ASN A 38 3.07 16.27 -0.71
CA ASN A 38 3.11 15.84 0.68
C ASN A 38 4.08 16.74 1.45
N PHE A 39 3.66 17.29 2.58
CA PHE A 39 4.49 18.16 3.42
C PHE A 39 4.49 17.68 4.87
N ARG A 40 5.66 17.43 5.42
CA ARG A 40 5.86 17.20 6.85
C ARG A 40 5.83 18.55 7.56
N ILE A 41 4.91 18.70 8.50
CA ILE A 41 4.69 19.92 9.27
C ILE A 41 5.11 19.65 10.71
N GLN A 42 6.12 20.34 11.21
CA GLN A 42 6.55 20.25 12.60
C GLN A 42 6.19 21.53 13.35
N THR A 43 5.49 21.40 14.47
CA THR A 43 5.10 22.52 15.34
C THR A 43 6.15 22.78 16.42
N LYS A 44 6.05 23.90 17.14
CA LYS A 44 6.83 24.12 18.36
C LYS A 44 6.23 23.30 19.50
N SER A 45 7.06 22.77 20.40
CA SER A 45 6.59 22.18 21.65
C SER A 45 5.81 23.21 22.47
N GLU A 46 4.73 22.77 23.11
CA GLU A 46 4.01 23.62 24.06
C GLU A 46 4.90 23.91 25.29
N PRO A 47 4.87 25.15 25.84
CA PRO A 47 5.57 25.45 27.07
C PRO A 47 5.08 24.54 28.21
N GLY A 48 5.95 23.68 28.75
CA GLY A 48 5.65 22.80 29.88
C GLY A 48 5.50 21.31 29.56
N THR A 49 5.60 20.90 28.29
CA THR A 49 5.70 19.47 27.92
C THR A 49 7.14 18.98 28.02
N THR A 50 7.35 17.79 28.60
CA THR A 50 8.68 17.16 28.77
C THR A 50 9.30 16.63 27.47
N SER A 51 8.57 16.66 26.36
CA SER A 51 9.08 16.30 25.03
C SER A 51 9.62 17.53 24.29
N ASN A 52 10.93 17.55 24.03
CA ASN A 52 11.59 18.57 23.22
C ASN A 52 11.24 18.49 21.72
N ASP A 53 10.56 17.43 21.29
CA ASP A 53 10.09 17.27 19.92
C ASP A 53 8.65 17.77 19.82
N GLY A 54 8.45 18.83 19.04
CA GLY A 54 7.11 19.34 18.73
C GLY A 54 6.26 18.32 17.98
N THR A 55 4.96 18.59 17.85
CA THR A 55 4.03 17.69 17.17
C THR A 55 4.29 17.69 15.66
N VAL A 56 4.22 16.51 15.04
CA VAL A 56 4.44 16.35 13.60
C VAL A 56 3.15 15.91 12.90
N TYR A 57 2.84 16.58 11.81
CA TYR A 57 1.71 16.28 10.93
C TYR A 57 2.17 16.10 9.49
N LEU A 58 1.28 15.55 8.66
CA LEU A 58 1.42 15.45 7.23
C LEU A 58 0.28 16.23 6.57
N LEU A 59 0.60 17.33 5.87
CA LEU A 59 -0.34 17.95 4.94
C LEU A 59 -0.21 17.25 3.59
N LYS A 60 -1.32 16.70 3.08
CA LYS A 60 -1.41 16.13 1.73
C LYS A 60 -2.34 17.00 0.88
N ILE A 61 -1.82 17.55 -0.21
CA ILE A 61 -2.60 18.26 -1.24
C ILE A 61 -2.67 17.35 -2.46
N SER A 62 -3.88 16.93 -2.82
CA SER A 62 -4.09 15.89 -3.83
C SER A 62 -3.91 16.41 -5.25
N GLY A 63 -3.44 15.54 -6.15
CA GLY A 63 -3.46 15.78 -7.59
C GLY A 63 -4.87 16.13 -8.12
N PHE A 64 -4.93 16.88 -9.23
CA PHE A 64 -6.19 17.24 -9.88
C PHE A 64 -6.77 16.03 -10.65
N LEU A 65 -7.45 15.16 -9.92
CA LEU A 65 -7.86 13.83 -10.35
C LEU A 65 -9.24 13.47 -9.76
N GLU A 66 -10.11 12.83 -10.54
CA GLU A 66 -11.48 12.50 -10.11
C GLU A 66 -11.50 11.56 -8.88
N GLN A 67 -10.56 10.61 -8.82
CA GLN A 67 -10.36 9.70 -7.70
C GLN A 67 -9.87 10.38 -6.40
N LYS A 68 -9.60 11.69 -6.44
CA LYS A 68 -9.19 12.50 -5.28
C LYS A 68 -10.28 13.45 -4.82
N SER A 69 -11.54 13.17 -5.17
CA SER A 69 -12.69 13.96 -4.73
C SER A 69 -12.88 13.92 -3.22
N GLU A 70 -13.64 14.88 -2.70
CA GLU A 70 -13.94 14.96 -1.26
C GLU A 70 -14.66 13.71 -0.74
N GLU A 71 -15.58 13.15 -1.53
CA GLU A 71 -16.33 11.94 -1.17
C GLU A 71 -15.39 10.73 -0.99
N ILE A 72 -14.47 10.53 -1.93
CA ILE A 72 -13.53 9.41 -1.88
C ILE A 72 -12.54 9.59 -0.72
N LEU A 73 -12.00 10.79 -0.54
CA LEU A 73 -11.07 11.05 0.56
C LEU A 73 -11.76 10.97 1.93
N ALA A 74 -13.05 11.31 2.02
CA ALA A 74 -13.82 11.12 3.24
C ALA A 74 -13.96 9.63 3.60
N ILE A 75 -14.11 8.73 2.62
CA ILE A 75 -14.09 7.27 2.83
C ILE A 75 -12.73 6.84 3.38
N HIS A 76 -11.63 7.27 2.75
CA HIS A 76 -10.28 6.94 3.24
C HIS A 76 -10.05 7.44 4.67
N ASN A 77 -10.50 8.65 4.97
CA ASN A 77 -10.42 9.24 6.31
C ASN A 77 -11.27 8.46 7.33
N GLY A 78 -12.44 7.95 6.93
CA GLY A 78 -13.30 7.10 7.76
C GLY A 78 -12.65 5.76 8.10
N ILE A 79 -12.01 5.11 7.12
CA ILE A 79 -11.24 3.87 7.34
C ILE A 79 -10.11 4.12 8.36
N MET A 80 -9.31 5.16 8.13
CA MET A 80 -8.22 5.56 9.01
C MET A 80 -8.69 5.84 10.44
N GLN A 81 -9.77 6.59 10.60
CA GLN A 81 -10.34 6.89 11.91
C GLN A 81 -10.80 5.60 12.62
N TYR A 82 -11.54 4.74 11.94
CA TYR A 82 -12.02 3.48 12.51
C TYR A 82 -10.85 2.59 12.97
N LEU A 83 -9.84 2.39 12.12
CA LEU A 83 -8.70 1.53 12.45
C LEU A 83 -7.88 2.07 13.62
N HIS A 84 -7.70 3.39 13.70
CA HIS A 84 -7.10 4.01 14.87
C HIS A 84 -7.89 3.71 16.15
N ASP A 85 -9.22 3.78 16.09
CA ASP A 85 -10.08 3.51 17.26
C ASP A 85 -10.05 2.03 17.67
N GLN A 86 -9.63 1.13 16.77
CA GLN A 86 -9.32 -0.28 17.08
C GLN A 86 -7.88 -0.49 17.60
N GLY A 87 -7.09 0.59 17.74
CA GLY A 87 -5.73 0.55 18.26
C GLY A 87 -4.66 0.23 17.23
N LEU A 88 -4.95 0.29 15.93
CA LEU A 88 -3.93 0.12 14.89
C LEU A 88 -3.16 1.41 14.68
N LEU A 89 -1.86 1.27 14.40
CA LEU A 89 -1.01 2.39 14.06
C LEU A 89 -1.29 2.85 12.62
N VAL A 90 -2.21 3.78 12.47
CA VAL A 90 -2.56 4.42 11.19
C VAL A 90 -2.54 5.94 11.34
N GLN A 91 -2.54 6.64 10.21
CA GLN A 91 -2.71 8.08 10.22
C GLN A 91 -4.13 8.43 10.66
N ARG A 92 -4.29 9.56 11.35
CA ARG A 92 -5.60 10.11 11.68
C ARG A 92 -5.84 11.43 10.95
N PRO A 93 -7.03 11.63 10.37
CA PRO A 93 -7.40 12.92 9.82
C PRO A 93 -7.62 13.95 10.92
N LEU A 94 -7.10 15.17 10.72
CA LEU A 94 -7.38 16.33 11.56
C LEU A 94 -8.57 17.10 11.01
N LEU A 95 -9.37 17.66 11.91
CA LEU A 95 -10.39 18.63 11.56
C LEU A 95 -9.73 19.99 11.26
N SER A 96 -10.12 20.59 10.15
CA SER A 96 -9.87 22.00 9.85
C SER A 96 -10.64 22.91 10.82
N VAL A 97 -10.33 24.21 10.82
CA VAL A 97 -11.15 25.25 11.47
C VAL A 97 -12.63 25.22 11.04
N ASN A 98 -12.92 24.78 9.82
CA ASN A 98 -14.29 24.62 9.31
C ASN A 98 -14.97 23.29 9.71
N GLN A 99 -14.37 22.51 10.62
CA GLN A 99 -14.88 21.20 11.07
C GLN A 99 -15.00 20.15 9.97
N ARG A 100 -14.08 20.16 8.99
CA ARG A 100 -13.99 19.18 7.90
C ARG A 100 -12.68 18.40 7.98
N THR A 101 -12.69 17.13 7.58
CA THR A 101 -11.48 16.31 7.44
C THR A 101 -10.85 16.39 6.04
N VAL A 102 -11.60 16.94 5.07
CA VAL A 102 -11.15 17.24 3.71
C VAL A 102 -11.55 18.67 3.40
N GLU A 103 -10.59 19.46 2.94
CA GLU A 103 -10.77 20.83 2.50
C GLU A 103 -10.48 20.95 1.01
N THR A 104 -10.95 22.04 0.41
CA THR A 104 -10.62 22.39 -0.97
C THR A 104 -9.81 23.68 -1.03
N ILE A 105 -8.92 23.75 -2.01
CA ILE A 105 -8.08 24.91 -2.25
C ILE A 105 -7.86 25.12 -3.75
N ASP A 106 -8.11 26.34 -4.21
CA ASP A 106 -7.72 26.74 -5.56
C ASP A 106 -6.23 27.08 -5.56
N LEU A 107 -5.46 26.47 -6.45
CA LEU A 107 -4.04 26.72 -6.63
C LEU A 107 -3.75 27.06 -8.10
N PRO A 108 -2.76 27.92 -8.40
CA PRO A 108 -2.37 28.21 -9.77
C PRO A 108 -1.79 26.95 -10.44
N THR A 109 -1.91 26.85 -11.76
CA THR A 109 -1.41 25.67 -12.50
C THR A 109 0.10 25.67 -12.70
N SER A 110 0.74 26.85 -12.67
CA SER A 110 2.20 26.98 -12.71
C SER A 110 2.65 28.36 -12.20
N HIS A 111 3.94 28.52 -11.91
CA HIS A 111 4.51 29.83 -11.58
C HIS A 111 4.31 30.86 -12.71
N SER A 112 4.40 30.43 -13.97
CA SER A 112 4.27 31.28 -15.16
C SER A 112 2.83 31.59 -15.55
N ASP A 113 1.86 30.90 -14.93
CA ASP A 113 0.43 31.06 -15.21
C ASP A 113 -0.36 31.13 -13.90
N PRO A 114 -0.31 32.28 -13.21
CA PRO A 114 -1.01 32.47 -11.93
C PRO A 114 -2.53 32.67 -12.10
N VAL A 115 -3.00 32.90 -13.33
CA VAL A 115 -4.41 33.20 -13.64
C VAL A 115 -5.22 31.92 -13.74
N HIS A 116 -4.70 30.89 -14.40
CA HIS A 116 -5.36 29.59 -14.44
C HIS A 116 -5.17 28.87 -13.12
N ARG A 117 -6.29 28.54 -12.47
CA ARG A 117 -6.31 27.85 -11.18
C ARG A 117 -7.05 26.53 -11.30
N ARG A 118 -6.69 25.58 -10.45
CA ARG A 118 -7.39 24.31 -10.28
C ARG A 118 -7.76 24.15 -8.82
N CYS A 119 -8.95 23.62 -8.58
CA CYS A 119 -9.40 23.24 -7.26
C CYS A 119 -8.81 21.87 -6.91
N HIS A 120 -8.03 21.82 -5.85
CA HIS A 120 -7.45 20.61 -5.28
C HIS A 120 -8.11 20.30 -3.94
N THR A 121 -8.15 19.02 -3.58
CA THR A 121 -8.51 18.60 -2.22
C THR A 121 -7.25 18.55 -1.36
N MET A 122 -7.41 18.80 -0.06
CA MET A 122 -6.33 18.68 0.91
C MET A 122 -6.82 18.09 2.23
N ARG A 123 -5.91 17.43 2.94
CA ARG A 123 -6.16 16.88 4.27
C ARG A 123 -4.89 16.96 5.12
N MET A 124 -5.07 17.26 6.40
CA MET A 124 -4.02 17.17 7.40
C MET A 124 -4.16 15.84 8.14
N LEU A 125 -3.08 15.10 8.24
CA LEU A 125 -3.01 13.80 8.88
C LEU A 125 -1.98 13.81 10.01
N THR A 126 -2.16 13.00 11.05
CA THR A 126 -1.08 12.75 12.02
C THR A 126 0.10 12.07 11.33
N TYR A 127 1.32 12.41 11.77
CA TYR A 127 2.53 11.72 11.30
C TYR A 127 2.75 10.42 12.09
N ILE A 128 3.04 9.32 11.40
CA ILE A 128 3.44 8.06 12.06
C ILE A 128 4.97 8.07 12.21
N PRO A 129 5.52 8.11 13.44
CA PRO A 129 6.96 8.02 13.63
C PRO A 129 7.46 6.61 13.36
N GLY A 130 8.59 6.50 12.67
CA GLY A 130 9.21 5.21 12.35
C GLY A 130 10.01 5.30 11.06
N GLN A 131 10.42 4.15 10.57
CA GLN A 131 11.13 3.98 9.31
C GLN A 131 10.30 3.10 8.38
N THR A 132 10.40 3.30 7.07
CA THR A 132 9.74 2.41 6.11
C THR A 132 10.30 0.99 6.24
N TRP A 133 9.50 -0.02 5.93
CA TRP A 133 9.95 -1.40 5.87
C TRP A 133 11.20 -1.55 4.98
N SER A 134 11.20 -0.92 3.80
CA SER A 134 12.32 -0.95 2.86
C SER A 134 13.65 -0.40 3.41
N SER A 135 13.60 0.52 4.38
CA SER A 135 14.81 1.11 4.98
C SER A 135 15.41 0.28 6.11
N LEU A 136 14.71 -0.77 6.56
CA LEU A 136 15.15 -1.62 7.68
C LEU A 136 15.64 -3.00 7.23
N THR A 137 15.55 -3.32 5.94
CA THR A 137 15.96 -4.62 5.42
C THR A 137 17.49 -4.73 5.36
N PRO A 138 18.06 -5.94 5.52
CA PRO A 138 17.39 -7.23 5.67
C PRO A 138 16.79 -7.45 7.08
N LEU A 139 15.66 -8.15 7.15
CA LEU A 139 14.97 -8.49 8.40
C LEU A 139 15.09 -9.97 8.77
N GLN A 140 14.91 -10.26 10.06
CA GLN A 140 14.85 -11.63 10.57
C GLN A 140 13.45 -12.24 10.35
N PRO A 141 13.34 -13.58 10.19
CA PRO A 141 12.06 -14.25 9.97
C PRO A 141 10.98 -13.93 11.01
N GLU A 142 11.38 -13.69 12.27
CA GLU A 142 10.48 -13.37 13.37
C GLU A 142 9.77 -12.02 13.15
N VAL A 143 10.46 -11.05 12.54
CA VAL A 143 9.87 -9.75 12.19
C VAL A 143 8.85 -9.92 11.07
N TYR A 144 9.14 -10.78 10.10
CA TYR A 144 8.21 -11.13 9.03
C TYR A 144 6.97 -11.88 9.53
N PHE A 145 7.14 -12.75 10.53
CA PHE A 145 6.02 -13.38 11.22
C PHE A 145 5.11 -12.33 11.88
N GLU A 146 5.65 -11.38 12.62
CA GLU A 146 4.84 -10.31 13.22
C GLU A 146 4.20 -9.37 12.18
N MET A 147 4.86 -9.15 11.03
CA MET A 147 4.27 -8.42 9.91
C MET A 147 3.04 -9.15 9.33
N GLY A 148 3.11 -10.49 9.21
CA GLY A 148 1.97 -11.32 8.84
C GLY A 148 0.81 -11.19 9.83
N ARG A 149 1.10 -11.22 11.14
CA ARG A 149 0.09 -11.02 12.20
C ARG A 149 -0.53 -9.63 12.10
N PHE A 150 0.27 -8.59 11.89
CA PHE A 150 -0.22 -7.23 11.67
C PHE A 150 -1.20 -7.18 10.50
N LEU A 151 -0.87 -7.79 9.35
CA LEU A 151 -1.76 -7.81 8.20
C LEU A 151 -3.08 -8.55 8.48
N ALA A 152 -3.05 -9.65 9.22
CA ALA A 152 -4.25 -10.37 9.62
C ALA A 152 -5.15 -9.55 10.57
N ARG A 153 -4.55 -8.81 11.52
CA ARG A 153 -5.29 -7.86 12.39
C ARG A 153 -5.94 -6.75 11.56
N LEU A 154 -5.18 -6.18 10.62
CA LEU A 154 -5.70 -5.18 9.69
C LEU A 154 -6.93 -5.71 8.93
N GLN A 155 -6.81 -6.90 8.35
CA GLN A 155 -7.87 -7.53 7.59
C GLN A 155 -9.12 -7.86 8.41
N LYS A 156 -8.95 -8.27 9.67
CA LYS A 156 -10.07 -8.47 10.61
C LYS A 156 -10.90 -7.18 10.74
N HIS A 157 -10.24 -6.08 11.06
CA HIS A 157 -10.92 -4.80 11.29
C HIS A 157 -11.46 -4.18 10.01
N LEU A 158 -10.74 -4.30 8.89
CA LEU A 158 -11.28 -3.86 7.60
C LEU A 158 -12.55 -4.62 7.22
N ARG A 159 -12.62 -5.94 7.46
CA ARG A 159 -13.83 -6.73 7.25
C ARG A 159 -14.99 -6.28 8.15
N GLU A 160 -14.71 -6.06 9.44
CA GLU A 160 -15.70 -5.57 10.41
C GLU A 160 -16.25 -4.20 10.00
N HIS A 161 -15.38 -3.26 9.63
CA HIS A 161 -15.77 -1.94 9.14
C HIS A 161 -16.63 -2.03 7.88
N TYR A 162 -16.14 -2.76 6.89
CA TYR A 162 -16.81 -2.98 5.60
C TYR A 162 -18.18 -3.65 5.74
N SER A 163 -18.38 -4.53 6.73
CA SER A 163 -19.66 -5.22 6.94
C SER A 163 -20.83 -4.27 7.20
N THR A 164 -20.55 -3.03 7.59
CA THR A 164 -21.55 -1.98 7.85
C THR A 164 -21.89 -1.14 6.61
N TRP A 165 -21.18 -1.33 5.50
CA TRP A 165 -21.30 -0.48 4.32
C TRP A 165 -22.45 -0.92 3.40
N ASN A 166 -23.09 0.06 2.76
CA ASN A 166 -24.18 -0.15 1.79
C ASN A 166 -23.74 0.03 0.33
N LYS A 167 -22.50 0.47 0.10
CA LYS A 167 -21.86 0.62 -1.21
C LYS A 167 -20.39 0.21 -1.09
N PRO A 168 -19.81 -0.46 -2.10
CA PRO A 168 -18.41 -0.83 -2.08
C PRO A 168 -17.51 0.30 -2.59
N VAL A 169 -16.26 0.31 -2.14
CA VAL A 169 -15.17 0.91 -2.93
C VAL A 169 -14.80 -0.09 -4.01
N LYS A 170 -14.86 0.33 -5.27
CA LYS A 170 -14.69 -0.56 -6.43
C LYS A 170 -13.22 -0.90 -6.63
N GLU A 171 -12.96 -2.07 -7.21
CA GLU A 171 -11.65 -2.43 -7.73
C GLU A 171 -11.22 -1.43 -8.81
N HIS A 172 -9.92 -1.13 -8.85
CA HIS A 172 -9.32 -0.18 -9.77
C HIS A 172 -8.21 -0.86 -10.59
N LEU A 173 -7.52 -0.09 -11.45
CA LEU A 173 -6.56 -0.64 -12.41
C LEU A 173 -5.45 -1.47 -11.75
N TRP A 174 -4.99 -1.10 -10.55
CA TRP A 174 -3.93 -1.85 -9.86
C TRP A 174 -4.43 -3.01 -9.00
N THR A 175 -5.74 -3.16 -8.79
CA THR A 175 -6.27 -4.34 -8.12
C THR A 175 -5.85 -5.60 -8.88
N LEU A 176 -5.46 -6.65 -8.17
CA LEU A 176 -4.84 -7.83 -8.77
C LEU A 176 -5.75 -8.58 -9.76
N SER A 177 -7.07 -8.50 -9.57
CA SER A 177 -8.07 -8.99 -10.53
C SER A 177 -7.93 -8.35 -11.92
N ASN A 178 -7.43 -7.11 -11.98
CA ASN A 178 -7.22 -6.33 -13.20
C ASN A 178 -5.79 -6.45 -13.76
N ALA A 179 -4.89 -7.19 -13.11
CA ALA A 179 -3.52 -7.41 -13.59
C ALA A 179 -3.42 -7.90 -15.05
N PRO A 180 -4.33 -8.73 -15.58
CA PRO A 180 -4.30 -9.13 -16.99
C PRO A 180 -4.41 -7.97 -17.99
N GLN A 181 -4.94 -6.81 -17.58
CA GLN A 181 -4.96 -5.63 -18.44
C GLN A 181 -3.54 -5.16 -18.82
N ALA A 182 -2.52 -5.51 -18.03
CA ALA A 182 -1.12 -5.20 -18.35
C ALA A 182 -0.63 -5.88 -19.63
N LEU A 183 -1.32 -6.94 -20.11
CA LEU A 183 -1.01 -7.59 -21.39
C LEU A 183 -0.95 -6.62 -22.58
N GLN A 184 -1.77 -5.56 -22.55
CA GLN A 184 -1.80 -4.56 -23.61
C GLN A 184 -0.46 -3.79 -23.74
N TYR A 185 0.36 -3.77 -22.70
CA TYR A 185 1.63 -3.05 -22.67
C TYR A 185 2.86 -3.95 -22.91
N LEU A 186 2.68 -5.27 -23.08
CA LEU A 186 3.80 -6.22 -23.23
C LEU A 186 4.73 -5.91 -24.41
N ASN A 187 4.22 -5.31 -25.47
CA ASN A 187 5.03 -4.95 -26.64
C ASN A 187 6.08 -3.88 -26.34
N THR A 188 5.98 -3.20 -25.19
CA THR A 188 6.97 -2.20 -24.76
C THR A 188 8.23 -2.82 -24.17
N ILE A 189 8.16 -4.07 -23.70
CA ILE A 189 9.32 -4.76 -23.12
C ILE A 189 10.17 -5.34 -24.25
N GLU A 190 11.39 -4.86 -24.45
CA GLU A 190 12.23 -5.32 -25.57
C GLU A 190 12.68 -6.79 -25.42
N ASP A 191 12.96 -7.22 -24.19
CA ASP A 191 13.46 -8.55 -23.85
C ASP A 191 12.37 -9.64 -24.02
N ASP A 192 12.58 -10.51 -25.00
CA ASP A 192 11.64 -11.57 -25.36
C ASP A 192 11.39 -12.58 -24.23
N GLN A 193 12.41 -12.88 -23.43
CA GLN A 193 12.26 -13.84 -22.32
C GLN A 193 11.38 -13.26 -21.23
N LYS A 194 11.61 -12.00 -20.86
CA LYS A 194 10.79 -11.26 -19.89
C LYS A 194 9.34 -11.13 -20.36
N ARG A 195 9.15 -10.75 -21.64
CA ARG A 195 7.82 -10.68 -22.27
C ARG A 195 7.09 -12.03 -22.22
N GLN A 196 7.75 -13.13 -22.60
CA GLN A 196 7.14 -14.47 -22.57
C GLN A 196 6.88 -14.97 -21.14
N LEU A 197 7.75 -14.65 -20.18
CA LEU A 197 7.54 -14.98 -18.76
C LEU A 197 6.28 -14.30 -18.22
N SER A 198 6.19 -12.98 -18.36
CA SER A 198 5.03 -12.18 -17.93
C SER A 198 3.73 -12.63 -18.62
N GLN A 199 3.78 -12.87 -19.94
CA GLN A 199 2.63 -13.34 -20.70
C GLN A 199 2.11 -14.70 -20.19
N ARG A 200 3.01 -15.64 -19.88
CA ARG A 200 2.64 -16.96 -19.33
C ARG A 200 1.96 -16.83 -17.97
N VAL A 201 2.50 -16.00 -17.09
CA VAL A 201 1.95 -15.76 -15.75
C VAL A 201 0.54 -15.17 -15.83
N LEU A 202 0.36 -14.10 -16.61
CA LEU A 202 -0.94 -13.42 -16.72
C LEU A 202 -1.98 -14.29 -17.44
N ASN A 203 -1.59 -15.07 -18.45
CA ASN A 203 -2.51 -16.03 -19.09
C ASN A 203 -2.90 -17.17 -18.16
N HIS A 204 -1.98 -17.64 -17.31
CA HIS A 204 -2.32 -18.63 -16.30
C HIS A 204 -3.39 -18.08 -15.35
N PHE A 205 -3.23 -16.84 -14.88
CA PHE A 205 -4.24 -16.19 -14.04
C PHE A 205 -5.59 -16.06 -14.72
N LEU A 206 -5.62 -15.56 -15.96
CA LEU A 206 -6.86 -15.48 -16.73
C LEU A 206 -7.57 -16.83 -16.83
N SER A 207 -6.82 -17.90 -17.12
CA SER A 207 -7.39 -19.23 -17.36
C SER A 207 -7.90 -19.94 -16.08
N HIS A 208 -7.30 -19.66 -14.92
CA HIS A 208 -7.61 -20.38 -13.67
C HIS A 208 -8.39 -19.53 -12.65
N TYR A 209 -8.28 -18.21 -12.73
CA TYR A 209 -8.78 -17.28 -11.71
C TYR A 209 -9.56 -16.09 -12.28
N GLY A 210 -9.40 -15.77 -13.58
CA GLY A 210 -9.94 -14.56 -14.20
C GLY A 210 -11.46 -14.42 -14.15
N GLU A 211 -12.21 -15.52 -14.17
CA GLU A 211 -13.67 -15.49 -14.01
C GLU A 211 -14.11 -15.59 -12.54
N ARG A 212 -13.28 -16.18 -11.67
CA ARG A 212 -13.65 -16.55 -10.30
C ARG A 212 -13.37 -15.46 -9.28
N LEU A 213 -12.26 -14.74 -9.43
CA LEU A 213 -11.75 -13.83 -8.41
C LEU A 213 -12.20 -12.36 -8.52
N PRO A 214 -12.53 -11.77 -9.69
CA PRO A 214 -13.06 -10.41 -9.71
C PRO A 214 -14.35 -10.27 -8.90
N VAL A 215 -14.52 -9.13 -8.21
CA VAL A 215 -15.74 -8.82 -7.45
C VAL A 215 -16.63 -7.86 -8.25
N THR A 216 -17.36 -8.40 -9.24
CA THR A 216 -18.15 -7.60 -10.19
C THR A 216 -19.60 -7.34 -9.75
N SER A 217 -20.15 -8.20 -8.89
CA SER A 217 -21.55 -8.16 -8.47
C SER A 217 -21.65 -8.07 -6.95
N TRP A 218 -21.28 -6.91 -6.41
CA TRP A 218 -21.25 -6.68 -4.98
C TRP A 218 -22.65 -6.53 -4.37
N THR A 219 -22.85 -7.12 -3.20
CA THR A 219 -23.99 -6.86 -2.30
C THR A 219 -23.49 -6.66 -0.86
N PRO A 220 -24.21 -5.91 0.00
CA PRO A 220 -23.85 -5.81 1.42
C PRO A 220 -23.70 -7.20 2.05
N GLY A 221 -22.57 -7.42 2.73
CA GLY A 221 -22.28 -8.71 3.38
C GLY A 221 -21.95 -9.86 2.42
N ILE A 222 -21.59 -9.61 1.16
CA ILE A 222 -21.10 -10.67 0.27
C ILE A 222 -19.95 -11.44 0.93
N GLN A 223 -20.01 -12.76 0.89
CA GLN A 223 -18.98 -13.65 1.43
C GLN A 223 -18.65 -14.72 0.38
N ASP A 224 -17.46 -15.28 0.53
CA ASP A 224 -16.98 -16.36 -0.30
C ASP A 224 -16.14 -17.28 0.58
N ALA A 225 -16.55 -18.54 0.69
CA ALA A 225 -15.93 -19.48 1.61
C ALA A 225 -14.53 -19.92 1.14
N GLU A 226 -14.29 -19.91 -0.18
CA GLU A 226 -12.99 -20.31 -0.74
C GLU A 226 -12.05 -19.12 -0.85
N PHE A 227 -12.56 -17.96 -1.26
CA PHE A 227 -11.77 -16.73 -1.41
C PHE A 227 -12.41 -15.55 -0.67
N PRO A 228 -12.31 -15.49 0.66
CA PRO A 228 -12.89 -14.45 1.50
C PRO A 228 -12.78 -13.05 0.90
N ILE A 229 -13.91 -12.34 0.89
CA ILE A 229 -14.01 -10.95 0.42
C ILE A 229 -13.92 -10.02 1.63
N SER A 230 -13.13 -8.95 1.49
CA SER A 230 -12.95 -7.91 2.49
C SER A 230 -12.71 -6.57 1.80
N LEU A 231 -12.77 -5.47 2.55
CA LEU A 231 -12.04 -4.27 2.18
C LEU A 231 -10.55 -4.59 2.34
N ILE A 232 -9.78 -4.44 1.27
CA ILE A 232 -8.32 -4.61 1.28
C ILE A 232 -7.63 -3.25 1.25
N HIS A 233 -6.39 -3.19 1.74
CA HIS A 233 -5.54 -2.01 1.61
C HIS A 233 -5.20 -1.76 0.13
N GLY A 234 -4.94 -2.83 -0.62
CA GLY A 234 -4.68 -2.78 -2.06
C GLY A 234 -3.22 -2.51 -2.42
N ASP A 235 -2.42 -1.95 -1.51
CA ASP A 235 -0.96 -1.80 -1.71
C ASP A 235 -0.11 -1.78 -0.41
N PRO A 236 -0.13 -2.86 0.40
CA PRO A 236 0.71 -2.97 1.61
C PRO A 236 2.19 -3.24 1.24
N ASN A 237 2.83 -2.24 0.63
CA ASN A 237 4.19 -2.32 0.10
C ASN A 237 5.28 -1.88 1.11
N ASP A 238 6.54 -1.98 0.70
CA ASP A 238 7.72 -1.69 1.51
C ASP A 238 7.96 -0.21 1.84
N LEU A 239 7.25 0.71 1.18
CA LEU A 239 7.23 2.13 1.47
C LEU A 239 6.02 2.55 2.31
N ASN A 240 4.91 1.82 2.21
CA ASN A 240 3.66 2.10 2.90
C ASN A 240 3.59 1.49 4.30
N ILE A 241 4.41 0.47 4.58
CA ILE A 241 4.54 -0.09 5.93
C ILE A 241 5.61 0.68 6.71
N ILE A 242 5.21 1.26 7.84
CA ILE A 242 6.09 1.93 8.78
C ILE A 242 6.36 1.01 9.96
N MET A 243 7.62 0.92 10.35
CA MET A 243 8.10 0.07 11.42
C MET A 243 8.79 0.91 12.48
N ARG A 244 8.46 0.61 13.74
CA ARG A 244 9.08 1.23 14.91
C ARG A 244 9.59 0.14 15.84
N ALA A 245 10.90 0.11 16.06
CA ALA A 245 11.48 -0.73 17.11
C ALA A 245 11.06 -0.18 18.48
N ILE A 246 10.50 -1.04 19.31
CA ILE A 246 10.12 -0.74 20.69
C ILE A 246 10.95 -1.61 21.64
N PRO A 247 11.46 -1.06 22.76
CA PRO A 247 12.20 -1.84 23.74
C PRO A 247 11.30 -2.87 24.40
N ARG A 248 11.77 -4.11 24.55
CA ARG A 248 11.15 -5.07 25.47
C ARG A 248 11.62 -4.80 26.90
N ILE A 249 10.68 -4.77 27.84
CA ILE A 249 10.95 -4.49 29.26
C ILE A 249 11.93 -5.51 29.86
N ASP A 250 11.85 -6.77 29.42
CA ASP A 250 12.61 -7.90 29.97
C ASP A 250 13.51 -8.63 28.95
N SER A 251 13.83 -8.02 27.80
CA SER A 251 14.68 -8.64 26.78
C SER A 251 15.59 -7.64 26.07
N THR A 252 16.74 -8.12 25.59
CA THR A 252 17.60 -7.36 24.67
C THR A 252 17.08 -7.39 23.23
N GLU A 253 16.06 -8.21 22.96
CA GLU A 253 15.38 -8.27 21.65
C GLU A 253 14.47 -7.07 21.45
N GLN A 254 14.51 -6.52 20.24
CA GLN A 254 13.60 -5.46 19.82
C GLN A 254 12.28 -6.08 19.37
N GLU A 255 11.17 -5.50 19.83
CA GLU A 255 9.87 -5.78 19.24
C GLU A 255 9.54 -4.69 18.21
N PHE A 256 8.75 -5.02 17.20
CA PHE A 256 8.36 -4.08 16.16
C PHE A 256 6.88 -3.79 16.25
N GLU A 257 6.56 -2.51 16.27
CA GLU A 257 5.23 -2.02 15.97
C GLU A 257 5.14 -1.66 14.49
N PHE A 258 4.02 -1.99 13.87
CA PHE A 258 3.78 -1.82 12.45
C PHE A 258 2.61 -0.84 12.25
N GLY A 259 2.83 0.13 11.38
CA GLY A 259 1.80 1.01 10.87
C GLY A 259 1.70 0.96 9.36
N ILE A 260 0.59 1.47 8.83
CA ILE A 260 0.34 1.47 7.38
C ILE A 260 -0.15 2.84 6.90
N LEU A 261 0.34 3.23 5.73
CA LEU A 261 0.06 4.47 5.03
C LEU A 261 -0.64 4.20 3.70
N ASP A 262 -1.23 5.26 3.15
CA ASP A 262 -1.72 5.36 1.77
C ASP A 262 -2.89 4.44 1.36
N TRP A 263 -4.09 4.90 1.66
CA TRP A 263 -5.35 4.19 1.46
C TRP A 263 -5.97 4.32 0.07
N GLU A 264 -5.23 4.86 -0.90
CA GLU A 264 -5.78 5.23 -2.21
C GLU A 264 -6.10 4.05 -3.12
N ASP A 265 -5.45 2.92 -2.86
CA ASP A 265 -5.66 1.68 -3.60
C ASP A 265 -6.66 0.75 -2.92
N CYS A 266 -7.28 1.19 -1.82
CA CYS A 266 -8.22 0.35 -1.08
C CYS A 266 -9.46 0.02 -1.93
N SER A 267 -9.95 -1.21 -1.79
CA SER A 267 -11.12 -1.67 -2.55
C SER A 267 -11.74 -2.89 -1.88
N VAL A 268 -13.01 -3.16 -2.17
CA VAL A 268 -13.63 -4.43 -1.78
C VAL A 268 -13.20 -5.49 -2.78
N SER A 269 -12.35 -6.42 -2.33
CA SER A 269 -11.76 -7.45 -3.18
C SER A 269 -11.41 -8.71 -2.36
N ARG A 270 -10.60 -9.61 -2.92
CA ARG A 270 -10.16 -10.84 -2.26
C ARG A 270 -9.13 -10.51 -1.18
N ARG A 271 -9.41 -10.90 0.06
CA ARG A 271 -8.52 -10.70 1.21
C ARG A 271 -7.08 -11.16 0.94
N ILE A 272 -6.94 -12.30 0.26
CA ILE A 272 -5.64 -12.90 -0.05
C ILE A 272 -4.74 -12.01 -0.92
N TYR A 273 -5.28 -11.00 -1.61
CA TYR A 273 -4.49 -10.10 -2.44
C TYR A 273 -3.49 -9.28 -1.64
N ASP A 274 -3.87 -8.72 -0.50
CA ASP A 274 -2.93 -7.97 0.34
C ASP A 274 -1.76 -8.85 0.81
N LEU A 275 -2.03 -10.14 1.13
CA LEU A 275 -0.99 -11.08 1.50
C LEU A 275 -0.07 -11.40 0.31
N ALA A 276 -0.62 -11.60 -0.89
CA ALA A 276 0.16 -11.81 -2.11
C ALA A 276 1.04 -10.61 -2.45
N LEU A 277 0.53 -9.38 -2.28
CA LEU A 277 1.30 -8.15 -2.48
C LEU A 277 2.43 -8.05 -1.47
N MET A 278 2.15 -8.24 -0.19
CA MET A 278 3.17 -8.21 0.87
C MET A 278 4.26 -9.25 0.62
N LEU A 279 3.93 -10.47 0.22
CA LEU A 279 4.93 -11.50 -0.12
C LEU A 279 5.81 -11.08 -1.30
N MET A 280 5.24 -10.48 -2.34
CA MET A 280 6.00 -9.94 -3.47
C MET A 280 6.99 -8.87 -3.02
N TYR A 281 6.53 -7.90 -2.24
CA TYR A 281 7.40 -6.82 -1.75
C TYR A 281 8.46 -7.33 -0.77
N ALA A 282 8.19 -8.37 0.01
CA ALA A 282 9.19 -8.99 0.87
C ALA A 282 10.32 -9.61 0.06
N MET A 283 9.97 -10.29 -1.04
CA MET A 283 10.97 -10.77 -1.98
C MET A 283 11.72 -9.62 -2.64
N CYS A 284 11.07 -8.51 -2.99
CA CYS A 284 11.72 -7.38 -3.67
C CYS A 284 12.69 -6.62 -2.77
N THR A 285 12.25 -6.26 -1.57
CA THR A 285 12.97 -5.39 -0.65
C THR A 285 14.16 -6.09 0.00
N GLU A 286 14.08 -7.42 0.16
CA GLU A 286 15.23 -8.24 0.51
C GLU A 286 16.20 -8.30 -0.67
N GLY A 287 17.48 -8.10 -0.37
CA GLY A 287 18.56 -8.16 -1.35
C GLY A 287 18.66 -9.55 -2.01
N PRO A 288 19.56 -9.70 -3.01
CA PRO A 288 19.78 -10.99 -3.66
C PRO A 288 20.08 -12.10 -2.64
N CYS A 289 19.23 -13.13 -2.58
CA CYS A 289 19.41 -14.30 -1.73
C CYS A 289 18.88 -15.57 -2.43
N SER A 290 19.03 -16.73 -1.80
CA SER A 290 18.57 -18.00 -2.38
C SER A 290 17.05 -18.10 -2.38
N ALA A 291 16.49 -18.89 -3.31
CA ALA A 291 15.07 -19.19 -3.33
C ALA A 291 14.57 -19.79 -2.00
N ALA A 292 15.40 -20.63 -1.36
CA ALA A 292 15.10 -21.19 -0.04
C ALA A 292 14.94 -20.10 1.04
N ARG A 293 15.78 -19.05 1.02
CA ARG A 293 15.64 -17.93 1.96
C ARG A 293 14.40 -17.11 1.67
N PHE A 294 14.12 -16.77 0.41
CA PHE A 294 12.87 -16.08 0.07
C PHE A 294 11.63 -16.89 0.46
N ALA A 295 11.65 -18.21 0.22
CA ALA A 295 10.58 -19.10 0.62
C ALA A 295 10.39 -19.15 2.14
N GLU A 296 11.49 -19.21 2.91
CA GLU A 296 11.48 -19.15 4.38
C GLU A 296 10.85 -17.84 4.91
N LEU A 297 11.27 -16.69 4.35
CA LEU A 297 10.74 -15.39 4.75
C LEU A 297 9.25 -15.26 4.42
N GLY A 298 8.85 -15.65 3.21
CA GLY A 298 7.42 -15.68 2.83
C GLY A 298 6.61 -16.64 3.71
N ALA A 299 7.16 -17.80 4.05
CA ALA A 299 6.53 -18.75 4.96
C ALA A 299 6.37 -18.17 6.37
N ALA A 300 7.29 -17.33 6.85
CA ALA A 300 7.13 -16.63 8.12
C ALA A 300 5.95 -15.66 8.10
N ILE A 301 5.81 -14.83 7.05
CA ILE A 301 4.66 -13.93 6.87
C ILE A 301 3.35 -14.73 6.83
N ILE A 302 3.29 -15.80 6.04
CA ILE A 302 2.11 -16.66 5.91
C ILE A 302 1.73 -17.28 7.26
N ARG A 303 2.70 -17.82 8.00
CA ARG A 303 2.46 -18.38 9.33
C ARG A 303 1.89 -17.34 10.28
N GLY A 304 2.49 -16.15 10.33
CA GLY A 304 2.01 -15.06 11.18
C GLY A 304 0.59 -14.65 10.85
N PHE A 305 0.30 -14.45 9.56
CA PHE A 305 -1.05 -14.14 9.10
C PHE A 305 -2.04 -15.24 9.49
N ASN A 306 -1.70 -16.51 9.21
CA ASN A 306 -2.60 -17.63 9.45
C ASN A 306 -2.84 -17.88 10.95
N THR A 307 -1.82 -17.73 11.80
CA THR A 307 -1.95 -17.84 13.26
C THR A 307 -2.96 -16.81 13.77
N GLU A 308 -2.75 -15.53 13.47
CA GLU A 308 -3.66 -14.47 13.92
C GLU A 308 -5.06 -14.62 13.30
N ALA A 309 -5.14 -15.07 12.04
CA ALA A 309 -6.42 -15.27 11.35
C ALA A 309 -7.24 -16.45 11.88
N ARG A 310 -6.58 -17.48 12.42
CA ARG A 310 -7.23 -18.60 13.13
C ARG A 310 -7.91 -18.12 14.41
N ASP A 311 -7.30 -17.18 15.13
CA ASP A 311 -7.83 -16.69 16.41
C ASP A 311 -9.20 -16.01 16.26
N TYR A 312 -9.48 -15.39 15.12
CA TYR A 312 -10.80 -14.83 14.79
C TYR A 312 -11.62 -15.67 13.78
N GLY A 313 -11.24 -16.93 13.57
CA GLY A 313 -12.04 -17.91 12.82
C GLY A 313 -12.01 -17.76 11.31
N MET A 314 -10.98 -17.13 10.74
CA MET A 314 -10.80 -16.99 9.28
C MET A 314 -9.38 -17.38 8.82
N PRO A 315 -8.94 -18.63 9.05
CA PRO A 315 -7.66 -19.10 8.52
C PRO A 315 -7.54 -18.90 7.01
N ILE A 316 -6.32 -19.01 6.49
CA ILE A 316 -6.10 -19.14 5.05
C ILE A 316 -6.79 -20.43 4.57
N THR A 317 -7.59 -20.33 3.52
CA THR A 317 -8.32 -21.48 2.98
C THR A 317 -7.39 -22.37 2.12
N ASP A 318 -7.83 -23.58 1.79
CA ASP A 318 -7.10 -24.43 0.84
C ASP A 318 -7.01 -23.80 -0.55
N ALA A 319 -8.07 -23.09 -0.97
CA ALA A 319 -8.11 -22.41 -2.27
C ALA A 319 -7.16 -21.20 -2.30
N GLU A 320 -7.13 -20.39 -1.23
CA GLU A 320 -6.17 -19.31 -1.05
C GLU A 320 -4.73 -19.85 -1.03
N THR A 321 -4.49 -20.94 -0.29
CA THR A 321 -3.18 -21.62 -0.23
C THR A 321 -2.69 -22.02 -1.62
N GLN A 322 -3.55 -22.66 -2.41
CA GLN A 322 -3.21 -23.13 -3.76
C GLN A 322 -2.97 -21.96 -4.74
N ALA A 323 -3.72 -20.87 -4.61
CA ALA A 323 -3.60 -19.71 -5.49
C ALA A 323 -2.40 -18.82 -5.18
N LEU A 324 -1.94 -18.79 -3.92
CA LEU A 324 -0.99 -17.78 -3.43
C LEU A 324 0.28 -17.63 -4.27
N PRO A 325 1.02 -18.70 -4.67
CA PRO A 325 2.20 -18.55 -5.54
C PRO A 325 1.89 -17.88 -6.87
N ALA A 326 0.75 -18.23 -7.49
CA ALA A 326 0.32 -17.61 -8.74
C ALA A 326 -0.05 -16.14 -8.55
N LEU A 327 -0.73 -15.79 -7.46
CA LEU A 327 -1.10 -14.40 -7.16
C LEU A 327 0.14 -13.51 -6.94
N VAL A 328 1.16 -14.02 -6.23
CA VAL A 328 2.44 -13.32 -6.07
C VAL A 328 3.12 -13.10 -7.42
N ALA A 329 3.17 -14.14 -8.27
CA ALA A 329 3.74 -14.04 -9.61
C ALA A 329 2.98 -13.03 -10.49
N VAL A 330 1.65 -13.00 -10.41
CA VAL A 330 0.79 -12.04 -11.13
C VAL A 330 1.10 -10.61 -10.70
N ARG A 331 1.29 -10.36 -9.39
CA ARG A 331 1.64 -9.02 -8.91
C ARG A 331 3.03 -8.59 -9.39
N PHE A 332 4.00 -9.50 -9.43
CA PHE A 332 5.30 -9.25 -10.06
C PHE A 332 5.12 -8.85 -11.53
N ALA A 333 4.41 -9.66 -12.32
CA ALA A 333 4.18 -9.38 -13.73
C ALA A 333 3.49 -8.03 -13.95
N GLN A 334 2.44 -7.73 -13.18
CA GLN A 334 1.73 -6.44 -13.22
C GLN A 334 2.70 -5.27 -12.96
N SER A 335 3.44 -5.32 -11.85
CA SER A 335 4.34 -4.23 -11.43
C SER A 335 5.48 -4.01 -12.41
N LEU A 336 6.08 -5.09 -12.93
CA LEU A 336 7.18 -5.02 -13.89
C LEU A 336 6.73 -4.46 -15.25
N ILE A 337 5.59 -4.91 -15.77
CA ILE A 337 5.07 -4.44 -17.06
C ILE A 337 4.60 -2.99 -16.95
N MET A 338 3.77 -2.67 -15.96
CA MET A 338 3.21 -1.32 -15.80
C MET A 338 4.28 -0.31 -15.42
N GLY A 339 5.26 -0.71 -14.59
CA GLY A 339 6.42 0.10 -14.28
C GLY A 339 7.27 0.42 -15.51
N HIS A 340 7.55 -0.59 -16.35
CA HIS A 340 8.26 -0.40 -17.61
C HIS A 340 7.49 0.53 -18.57
N TYR A 341 6.20 0.25 -18.80
CA TYR A 341 5.35 1.10 -19.63
C TYR A 341 5.33 2.55 -19.14
N THR A 342 5.23 2.76 -17.83
CA THR A 342 5.19 4.11 -17.26
C THR A 342 6.51 4.84 -17.48
N ALA A 343 7.64 4.22 -17.12
CA ALA A 343 8.96 4.85 -17.20
C ALA A 343 9.44 5.15 -18.62
N PHE A 344 8.97 4.42 -19.63
CA PHE A 344 9.45 4.54 -21.01
C PHE A 344 8.42 5.10 -22.00
N VAL A 345 7.12 5.01 -21.70
CA VAL A 345 6.06 5.41 -22.63
C VAL A 345 5.12 6.46 -22.02
N SER A 346 4.50 6.18 -20.88
CA SER A 346 3.48 7.07 -20.30
C SER A 346 4.07 8.34 -19.70
N ASN A 347 5.15 8.19 -18.92
CA ASN A 347 5.88 9.25 -18.24
C ASN A 347 7.40 9.02 -18.35
N PRO A 348 7.99 9.29 -19.53
CA PRO A 348 9.40 9.01 -19.79
C PRO A 348 10.33 9.64 -18.75
N GLY A 349 11.18 8.81 -18.12
CA GLY A 349 12.16 9.23 -17.12
C GLY A 349 11.74 9.02 -15.67
N ASP A 350 10.52 8.55 -15.41
CA ASP A 350 10.08 8.17 -14.07
C ASP A 350 10.82 6.93 -13.55
N GLN A 351 11.93 7.15 -12.87
CA GLN A 351 12.79 6.11 -12.31
C GLN A 351 12.19 5.38 -11.11
N TYR A 352 11.17 5.95 -10.47
CA TYR A 352 10.51 5.37 -9.29
C TYR A 352 9.69 4.14 -9.69
N THR A 353 8.99 4.21 -10.82
CA THR A 353 8.19 3.08 -11.33
C THR A 353 9.02 1.86 -11.76
N LEU A 354 10.34 2.01 -11.87
CA LEU A 354 11.29 0.92 -12.14
C LEU A 354 11.83 0.23 -10.88
N THR A 355 11.39 0.62 -9.68
CA THR A 355 11.93 0.10 -8.40
C THR A 355 11.89 -1.42 -8.32
N THR A 356 10.74 -2.04 -8.63
CA THR A 356 10.61 -3.51 -8.64
C THR A 356 11.59 -4.19 -9.60
N ALA A 357 11.82 -3.61 -10.78
CA ALA A 357 12.77 -4.15 -11.75
C ALA A 357 14.23 -4.01 -11.25
N LYS A 358 14.58 -2.86 -10.65
CA LYS A 358 15.91 -2.61 -10.07
C LYS A 358 16.22 -3.49 -8.87
N GLN A 359 15.19 -3.93 -8.15
CA GLN A 359 15.27 -4.89 -7.04
C GLN A 359 15.40 -6.36 -7.50
N GLY A 360 15.62 -6.61 -8.80
CA GLY A 360 15.77 -7.97 -9.34
C GLY A 360 14.42 -8.70 -9.50
N GLY A 361 13.34 -7.96 -9.70
CA GLY A 361 11.99 -8.53 -9.81
C GLY A 361 11.83 -9.52 -10.96
N TRP A 362 12.59 -9.37 -12.05
CA TRP A 362 12.55 -10.31 -13.18
C TRP A 362 13.12 -11.69 -12.80
N GLU A 363 14.27 -11.70 -12.14
CA GLU A 363 14.95 -12.91 -11.68
C GLU A 363 14.13 -13.59 -10.57
N LYS A 364 13.54 -12.80 -9.66
CA LYS A 364 12.66 -13.29 -8.59
C LYS A 364 11.36 -13.88 -9.13
N LEU A 365 10.76 -13.26 -10.16
CA LEU A 365 9.59 -13.83 -10.86
C LEU A 365 9.94 -15.14 -11.57
N GLN A 366 11.08 -15.20 -12.26
CA GLN A 366 11.57 -16.41 -12.93
C GLN A 366 11.79 -17.54 -11.92
N SER A 367 12.45 -17.26 -10.80
CA SER A 367 12.67 -18.23 -9.71
C SER A 367 11.35 -18.73 -9.12
N LEU A 368 10.43 -17.83 -8.75
CA LEU A 368 9.12 -18.19 -8.19
C LEU A 368 8.27 -19.04 -9.16
N TRP A 369 8.29 -18.70 -10.44
CA TRP A 369 7.36 -19.27 -11.42
C TRP A 369 7.89 -20.51 -12.15
N ILE A 370 9.20 -20.60 -12.34
CA ILE A 370 9.82 -21.61 -13.21
C ILE A 370 10.89 -22.40 -12.46
N ASP A 371 11.94 -21.72 -11.99
CA ASP A 371 13.17 -22.43 -11.62
C ASP A 371 13.03 -23.14 -10.26
N ASP A 372 12.38 -22.49 -9.29
CA ASP A 372 12.32 -22.91 -7.89
C ASP A 372 10.88 -23.06 -7.36
N LYS A 373 9.89 -23.15 -8.27
CA LYS A 373 8.45 -23.18 -7.94
C LYS A 373 8.08 -24.16 -6.82
N GLU A 374 8.68 -25.34 -6.82
CA GLU A 374 8.41 -26.38 -5.82
C GLU A 374 8.91 -26.00 -4.42
N ILE A 375 9.99 -25.24 -4.31
CA ILE A 375 10.53 -24.76 -3.02
C ILE A 375 9.50 -23.83 -2.39
N TYR A 376 9.05 -22.80 -3.13
CA TYR A 376 8.03 -21.87 -2.67
C TYR A 376 6.71 -22.57 -2.34
N SER A 377 6.20 -23.38 -3.27
CA SER A 377 4.90 -24.05 -3.10
C SER A 377 4.89 -24.99 -1.90
N THR A 378 5.99 -25.72 -1.66
CA THR A 378 6.11 -26.64 -0.53
C THR A 378 6.19 -25.89 0.80
N GLU A 379 7.07 -24.90 0.90
CA GLU A 379 7.27 -24.17 2.16
C GLU A 379 6.06 -23.32 2.53
N TRP A 380 5.41 -22.68 1.55
CA TRP A 380 4.22 -21.86 1.78
C TRP A 380 3.00 -22.71 2.12
N LYS A 381 2.84 -23.89 1.50
CA LYS A 381 1.78 -24.84 1.89
C LYS A 381 1.94 -25.32 3.33
N LYS A 382 3.16 -25.59 3.80
CA LYS A 382 3.41 -25.94 5.21
C LYS A 382 3.03 -24.80 6.16
N ALA A 383 3.22 -23.56 5.72
CA ALA A 383 2.92 -22.36 6.50
C ALA A 383 1.42 -22.06 6.67
N THR A 384 0.56 -22.59 5.79
CA THR A 384 -0.90 -22.44 5.90
C THR A 384 -1.58 -23.56 6.69
N CYS A 385 -0.87 -24.66 6.97
CA CYS A 385 -1.39 -25.80 7.72
C CYS A 385 -1.72 -25.49 9.18
#